data_AF-A0A5E4KD41-F1
#
_entry.id   AF-A0A5E4KD41-F1
#
_cell.length_a   1.000
_cell.length_b   1.000
_cell.length_c   1.000
_cell.angle_alpha   90.00
_cell.angle_beta   90.00
_cell.angle_gamma   90.00
#
_symmetry.space_group_name_H-M   'P 1'
#
loop_
_entity.id
_entity.type
_entity.pdbx_description
1 polymer ?
#
loop_
_entity_poly.entity_id
_entity_poly.type
_entity_poly.pdbx_seq_one_letter_code
_entity_poly.pdbx_strand_id
1 'polypeptide(L)'
;MDKKHFSLYLAFILILIVAFLLRLYRLDERVFHHDEAAVGYFTYKLFNNGIYSYDPSFHGPFMYYATAWVFRRLGDTIYAARLIPALL
;
A
#
# COMPACT_ATOMS: atom_id res chain seq x y z
N MET A 1 -27.32 25.83 1.77
CA MET A 1 -27.36 24.38 1.51
C MET A 1 -28.48 23.79 2.35
N ASP A 2 -29.41 23.03 1.78
CA ASP A 2 -30.50 22.42 2.55
C ASP A 2 -29.91 21.50 3.64
N LYS A 3 -30.47 21.51 4.85
CA LYS A 3 -30.00 20.74 6.01
C LYS A 3 -29.94 19.24 5.69
N LYS A 4 -30.86 18.75 4.85
CA LYS A 4 -30.88 17.36 4.37
C LYS A 4 -29.65 17.03 3.52
N HIS A 5 -29.26 17.89 2.58
CA HIS A 5 -28.06 17.70 1.78
C HIS A 5 -26.78 17.77 2.61
N PHE A 6 -26.71 18.70 3.57
CA PHE A 6 -25.57 18.77 4.50
C PHE A 6 -25.38 17.48 5.31
N SER A 7 -26.47 16.93 5.88
CA SER A 7 -26.42 15.66 6.63
C SER A 7 -25.96 14.49 5.75
N LEU A 8 -26.46 14.41 4.51
CA LEU A 8 -26.06 13.36 3.56
C LEU A 8 -24.58 13.46 3.18
N TYR A 9 -24.08 14.66 2.89
CA TYR A 9 -22.66 14.85 2.59
C TYR A 9 -21.77 14.51 3.79
N LEU A 10 -22.18 14.90 5.00
CA LEU A 10 -21.45 14.55 6.22
C LEU A 10 -21.39 13.04 6.42
N ALA A 11 -22.51 12.34 6.24
CA ALA A 11 -22.55 10.88 6.33
C ALA A 11 -21.62 10.22 5.30
N PHE A 12 -21.62 10.72 4.05
CA PHE A 12 -20.75 10.18 2.99
C PHE A 12 -19.26 10.40 3.29
N ILE A 13 -18.90 11.60 3.76
CA ILE A 13 -17.52 11.91 4.17
C ILE A 13 -17.08 11.00 5.32
N LEU A 14 -17.95 10.78 6.32
CA LEU A 14 -17.65 9.88 7.43
C LEU A 14 -17.43 8.45 6.95
N ILE A 15 -18.26 7.95 6.03
CA ILE A 15 -18.09 6.61 5.44
C ILE A 15 -16.75 6.51 4.70
N LEU A 16 -16.38 7.52 3.90
CA LEU A 16 -15.10 7.53 3.19
C LEU A 16 -13.91 7.53 4.15
N ILE A 17 -13.96 8.33 5.22
CA ILE A 17 -12.90 8.37 6.24
C ILE A 17 -12.78 7.01 6.91
N VAL A 18 -13.89 6.41 7.34
CA VAL A 18 -13.88 5.09 8.00
C VAL A 18 -13.35 4.02 7.05
N ALA A 19 -13.79 4.00 5.79
CA ALA A 19 -13.32 3.05 4.79
C ALA A 19 -11.81 3.21 4.51
N PHE A 20 -11.32 4.44 4.44
CA PHE A 20 -9.89 4.73 4.28
C PHE A 20 -9.07 4.26 5.48
N LEU A 21 -9.53 4.53 6.70
CA LEU A 21 -8.85 4.07 7.92
C LEU A 21 -8.83 2.54 8.01
N LEU A 22 -9.92 1.87 7.63
CA LEU A 22 -9.98 0.40 7.61
C LEU A 22 -9.00 -0.21 6.59
N ARG A 23 -8.75 0.44 5.45
CA ARG A 23 -7.73 0.01 4.49
C ARG A 23 -6.31 0.05 5.04
N LEU A 24 -6.04 0.92 6.01
CA LEU A 24 -4.73 1.06 6.64
C LEU A 24 -4.62 0.27 7.96
N TYR A 25 -5.73 -0.25 8.46
CA TYR A 25 -5.78 -0.93 9.74
C TYR A 25 -5.11 -2.31 9.67
N ARG A 26 -4.09 -2.52 10.51
CA ARG A 26 -3.41 -3.81 10.73
C ARG A 26 -2.98 -4.53 9.45
N LEU A 27 -2.34 -3.78 8.54
CA LEU A 27 -1.76 -4.33 7.32
C LEU A 27 -0.73 -5.43 7.57
N ASP A 28 -0.21 -5.58 8.77
CA ASP A 28 0.78 -6.57 9.19
C ASP A 28 0.18 -7.78 9.92
N GLU A 29 -1.14 -7.90 10.02
CA GLU A 29 -1.79 -8.99 10.78
C GLU A 29 -1.51 -10.39 10.20
N ARG A 30 -1.24 -10.49 8.90
CA ARG A 30 -1.02 -11.76 8.19
C ARG A 30 0.34 -11.79 7.51
N VAL A 31 0.89 -13.00 7.35
CA VAL A 31 2.06 -13.23 6.50
C VAL A 31 1.76 -12.91 5.04
N PHE A 32 2.79 -12.78 4.20
CA PHE A 32 2.61 -12.54 2.77
C PHE A 32 1.92 -13.70 2.06
N HIS A 33 1.00 -13.36 1.17
CA HIS A 33 0.57 -14.23 0.08
C HIS A 33 1.60 -14.23 -1.06
N HIS A 34 1.43 -15.14 -2.02
CA HIS A 34 2.40 -15.39 -3.08
C HIS A 34 2.80 -14.12 -3.84
N ASP A 35 1.83 -13.32 -4.29
CA ASP A 35 2.11 -12.10 -5.06
C ASP A 35 2.72 -10.99 -4.20
N GLU A 36 2.31 -10.89 -2.94
CA GLU A 36 2.92 -9.97 -1.98
C GLU A 36 4.37 -10.35 -1.67
N ALA A 37 4.67 -11.65 -1.60
CA ALA A 37 6.02 -12.14 -1.40
C ALA A 37 6.91 -11.85 -2.62
N ALA A 38 6.39 -11.99 -3.84
CA ALA A 38 7.10 -11.59 -5.05
C ALA A 38 7.43 -10.09 -5.02
N VAL A 39 6.43 -9.24 -4.77
CA VAL A 39 6.64 -7.78 -4.68
C VAL A 39 7.60 -7.42 -3.56
N GLY A 40 7.44 -8.01 -2.38
CA GLY A 40 8.30 -7.79 -1.22
C GLY A 40 9.75 -8.19 -1.51
N TYR A 41 9.98 -9.34 -2.15
CA TYR A 41 11.32 -9.84 -2.46
C TYR A 41 12.08 -8.94 -3.46
N PHE A 42 11.44 -8.58 -4.57
CA PHE A 42 12.07 -7.68 -5.56
C PHE A 42 12.29 -6.28 -5.00
N THR A 43 11.34 -5.78 -4.20
CA THR A 43 11.49 -4.51 -3.48
C THR A 43 12.66 -4.57 -2.50
N TYR A 44 12.79 -5.64 -1.72
CA TYR A 44 13.89 -5.82 -0.77
C TYR A 44 15.25 -5.88 -1.47
N LYS A 45 15.36 -6.57 -2.61
CA LYS A 45 16.57 -6.55 -3.44
C LYS A 45 16.89 -5.16 -3.97
N LEU A 46 15.90 -4.45 -4.49
CA LEU A 46 16.06 -3.08 -4.96
C LEU A 46 16.47 -2.14 -3.82
N PHE A 47 15.87 -2.29 -2.65
CA PHE A 47 16.14 -1.48 -1.46
C PHE A 47 17.58 -1.67 -0.94
N ASN A 48 18.04 -2.91 -0.81
CA ASN A 48 19.37 -3.21 -0.25
C ASN A 48 20.50 -3.06 -1.27
N ASN A 49 20.28 -3.47 -2.52
CA ASN A 49 21.34 -3.59 -3.51
C ASN A 49 21.26 -2.53 -4.61
N GLY A 50 20.15 -1.78 -4.70
CA GLY A 50 19.91 -0.82 -5.78
C GLY A 50 19.64 -1.47 -7.15
N ILE A 51 19.37 -2.78 -7.19
CA ILE A 51 19.23 -3.55 -8.43
C ILE A 51 17.76 -3.87 -8.70
N TYR A 52 17.27 -3.48 -9.87
CA TYR A 52 16.02 -3.95 -10.45
C TYR A 52 16.28 -4.45 -11.87
N SER A 53 15.71 -5.60 -12.21
CA SER A 53 15.69 -6.13 -13.56
C SER A 53 14.25 -6.44 -13.93
N TYR A 54 13.85 -6.04 -15.14
CA TYR A 54 12.51 -6.33 -15.63
C TYR A 54 12.38 -7.82 -15.93
N ASP A 55 11.33 -8.41 -15.38
CA ASP A 55 10.96 -9.79 -15.64
C ASP A 55 9.49 -9.81 -16.13
N PRO A 56 9.22 -10.29 -17.36
CA PRO A 56 7.88 -10.31 -17.92
C PRO A 56 6.92 -11.27 -17.19
N SER A 57 7.41 -12.14 -16.31
CA SER A 57 6.57 -12.96 -15.42
C SER A 57 5.92 -12.15 -14.30
N PHE A 58 6.36 -10.91 -14.05
CA PHE A 58 5.85 -10.07 -12.98
C PHE A 58 5.32 -8.71 -13.50
N HIS A 59 4.63 -7.98 -12.62
CA HIS A 59 4.09 -6.67 -12.93
C HIS A 59 5.17 -5.59 -13.10
N GLY A 60 4.76 -4.46 -13.67
CA GLY A 60 5.63 -3.32 -13.95
C GLY A 60 6.32 -2.74 -12.70
N PRO A 61 7.37 -1.92 -12.91
CA PRO A 61 8.32 -1.55 -11.86
C PRO A 61 7.75 -0.66 -10.75
N PHE A 62 6.62 0.00 -11.00
CA PHE A 62 6.08 1.05 -10.15
C PHE A 62 5.98 0.63 -8.67
N MET A 63 5.41 -0.55 -8.41
CA MET A 63 5.23 -1.05 -7.04
C MET A 63 6.56 -1.23 -6.31
N TYR A 64 7.60 -1.72 -6.99
CA TYR A 64 8.90 -1.95 -6.35
C TYR A 64 9.58 -0.63 -5.99
N TYR A 65 9.58 0.35 -6.89
CA TYR A 65 10.21 1.65 -6.61
C TYR A 65 9.44 2.47 -5.58
N ALA A 66 8.11 2.51 -5.66
CA ALA A 66 7.27 3.19 -4.70
C ALA A 66 7.43 2.57 -3.30
N THR A 67 7.38 1.24 -3.20
CA THR A 67 7.53 0.53 -1.92
C THR A 67 8.96 0.64 -1.39
N ALA A 68 10.00 0.62 -2.24
CA ALA A 68 11.38 0.84 -1.80
C ALA A 68 11.60 2.25 -1.22
N TRP A 69 10.86 3.25 -1.69
CA TRP A 69 10.84 4.58 -1.07
C TRP A 69 10.18 4.54 0.32
N VAL A 70 9.09 3.79 0.48
CA VAL A 70 8.46 3.57 1.79
C VAL A 70 9.41 2.86 2.75
N PHE A 71 10.09 1.80 2.30
CA PHE A 71 11.10 1.08 3.09
C PHE A 71 12.20 2.01 3.60
N ARG A 72 12.68 2.93 2.75
CA ARG A 72 13.66 3.96 3.15
C ARG A 72 13.18 4.89 4.26
N ARG A 73 11.87 5.08 4.43
CA ARG A 73 11.29 6.00 5.42
C ARG A 73 10.80 5.30 6.68
N LEU A 74 10.23 4.10 6.54
CA LEU A 74 9.50 3.40 7.61
C LEU A 74 10.11 2.04 7.97
N GLY A 75 11.14 1.59 7.26
CA GLY A 75 11.71 0.25 7.37
C GLY A 75 11.01 -0.78 6.48
N ASP A 76 11.67 -1.92 6.26
CA ASP A 76 11.24 -3.05 5.42
C ASP A 76 10.29 -4.01 6.16
N THR A 77 9.24 -3.47 6.78
CA THR A 77 8.22 -4.25 7.49
C THR A 77 7.09 -4.74 6.57
N ILE A 78 6.33 -5.74 7.01
CA ILE A 78 5.11 -6.20 6.30
C ILE A 78 4.11 -5.05 6.13
N TYR A 79 3.94 -4.21 7.17
CA TYR A 79 3.09 -3.03 7.11
C TYR A 79 3.54 -2.08 5.99
N ALA A 80 4.83 -1.75 5.96
CA ALA A 80 5.42 -0.87 4.94
C ALA A 80 5.27 -1.45 3.53
N ALA A 81 5.39 -2.78 3.37
CA ALA A 81 5.27 -3.46 2.08
C ALA A 81 3.85 -3.36 1.49
N ARG A 82 2.84 -3.26 2.35
CA ARG A 82 1.43 -3.16 1.98
C ARG A 82 0.90 -1.73 1.92
N LEU A 83 1.71 -0.74 2.31
CA LEU A 83 1.26 0.66 2.38
C LEU A 83 0.88 1.23 1.01
N ILE A 84 1.70 0.99 -0.03
CA ILE A 84 1.38 1.45 -1.39
C ILE A 84 0.10 0.79 -1.93
N PRO A 85 -0.06 -0.55 -1.91
CA PRO A 85 -1.33 -1.16 -2.33
C PRO A 85 -2.55 -0.68 -1.54
N ALA A 86 -2.40 -0.37 -0.24
CA ALA A 86 -3.53 0.10 0.58
C ALA A 86 -3.99 1.52 0.20
N LEU A 87 -3.06 2.37 -0.27
CA LEU A 87 -3.32 3.75 -0.65
C LEU A 87 -3.87 3.92 -2.08
N LEU A 88 -3.68 2.94 -2.96
CA LEU A 88 -4.17 2.92 -4.35
C LEU A 88 -5.58 2.33 -4.45
#